data_AF-A0A967PNA1-F1
#
_entry.id   AF-A0A967PNA1-F1
#
_cell.length_a   1.000
_cell.length_b   1.000
_cell.length_c   1.000
_cell.angle_alpha   90.00
_cell.angle_beta   90.00
_cell.angle_gamma   90.00
#
_symmetry.space_group_name_H-M   'P 1'
#
loop_
_entity.id
_entity.type
_entity.pdbx_description
1 polymer ?
#
loop_
_entity_poly.entity_id
_entity_poly.type
_entity_poly.pdbx_seq_one_letter_code
_entity_poly.pdbx_strand_id
1 'polypeptide(L)' 'LEGMDRGRYAGPVGWFDTRDDGEFAIALRCAELSGARARLFAGAGIVRGSLPETELEETR' A
#
# COMPACT_ATOMS: atom_id res chain seq x y z
N LEU A 1 5.60 15.35 -1.52
CA LEU A 1 4.13 15.40 -1.41
C LEU A 1 3.66 14.84 -0.07
N GLU A 2 3.97 13.57 0.25
CA GLU A 2 3.27 12.84 1.31
C GLU A 2 3.72 13.14 2.75
N GLY A 3 4.93 13.63 2.97
CA GLY A 3 5.39 14.05 4.31
C GLY A 3 5.42 12.94 5.38
N MET A 4 5.19 11.68 5.01
CA MET A 4 5.16 10.52 5.89
C MET A 4 5.85 9.31 5.24
N ASP A 5 6.32 8.38 6.07
CA ASP A 5 6.86 7.09 5.60
C ASP A 5 5.72 6.09 5.36
N ARG A 6 5.70 5.53 4.14
CA ARG A 6 4.76 4.48 3.71
C ARG A 6 5.04 3.13 4.38
N GLY A 7 6.23 2.95 4.96
CA GLY A 7 6.66 1.67 5.51
C GLY A 7 6.58 0.57 4.45
N ARG A 8 5.77 -0.46 4.71
CA ARG A 8 5.58 -1.58 3.77
C ARG A 8 4.46 -1.36 2.75
N TYR A 9 3.68 -0.29 2.86
CA TYR A 9 2.56 -0.04 1.94
C TYR A 9 3.05 0.09 0.49
N ALA A 10 2.39 -0.62 -0.42
CA ALA A 10 2.77 -0.78 -1.83
C ALA A 10 4.15 -1.44 -2.08
N GLY A 11 4.77 -2.03 -1.06
CA GLY A 11 5.98 -2.85 -1.19
C GLY A 11 5.67 -4.34 -1.45
N PRO A 12 6.69 -5.17 -1.77
CA PRO A 12 6.50 -6.60 -1.99
C PRO A 12 6.27 -7.35 -0.67
N VAL A 13 5.36 -8.34 -0.70
CA VAL A 13 5.12 -9.28 0.39
C VAL A 13 5.03 -10.67 -0.20
N GLY A 14 5.84 -11.59 0.31
CA GLY A 14 5.97 -12.90 -0.33
C GLY A 14 7.06 -13.75 0.30
N TRP A 15 7.40 -14.83 -0.41
CA TRP A 15 8.43 -15.78 -0.02
C TRP A 15 9.30 -16.13 -1.22
N PHE A 16 10.51 -16.59 -0.92
CA PHE A 16 11.39 -17.26 -1.86
C PHE A 16 12.10 -18.40 -1.12
N ASP A 17 12.47 -19.47 -1.82
CA ASP A 17 13.20 -20.59 -1.23
C ASP A 17 14.57 -20.82 -1.91
N THR A 18 15.31 -21.80 -1.40
CA THR A 18 16.64 -22.18 -1.90
C THR A 18 16.60 -22.99 -3.20
N ARG A 19 15.42 -23.26 -3.73
CA ARG A 19 15.21 -23.94 -5.02
C ARG A 19 14.78 -22.94 -6.10
N ASP A 20 14.98 -21.64 -5.84
CA ASP A 20 14.63 -20.52 -6.70
C ASP A 20 13.12 -20.36 -6.98
N ASP A 21 12.26 -20.99 -6.17
CA ASP A 21 10.83 -20.75 -6.22
C ASP A 21 10.45 -19.57 -5.33
N GLY A 22 9.37 -18.87 -5.67
CA GLY A 22 8.85 -17.79 -4.86
C GLY A 22 7.58 -17.17 -5.43
N GLU A 23 6.84 -16.51 -4.55
CA GLU A 23 5.65 -15.75 -4.91
C GLU A 23 5.63 -14.45 -4.13
N PHE A 24 5.30 -13.35 -4.81
CA PHE A 24 5.17 -12.03 -4.22
C PHE A 24 3.88 -11.36 -4.67
N ALA A 25 3.23 -10.70 -3.73
CA ALA A 25 2.14 -9.77 -3.93
C ALA A 25 2.57 -8.34 -3.55
N ILE A 26 1.76 -7.35 -3.92
CA ILE A 26 1.95 -5.97 -3.47
C ILE A 26 1.12 -5.75 -2.19
N ALA A 27 1.72 -5.14 -1.17
CA ALA A 27 1.08 -4.81 0.10
C ALA A 27 0.07 -3.65 -0.06
N LEU A 28 -1.07 -3.96 -0.68
CA LEU A 28 -2.24 -3.09 -0.74
C LEU A 28 -3.35 -3.70 0.14
N ARG A 29 -4.32 -2.88 0.56
CA ARG A 29 -5.47 -3.33 1.38
C ARG A 29 -5.04 -4.07 2.65
N CYS A 30 -4.02 -3.55 3.32
CA CYS A 30 -3.44 -4.13 4.53
C CYS A 30 -3.29 -3.06 5.63
N ALA A 31 -2.99 -3.52 6.84
CA ALA A 31 -2.67 -2.66 7.98
C ALA A 31 -1.32 -3.06 8.59
N GLU A 32 -0.55 -2.07 9.03
CA GLU A 32 0.58 -2.29 9.93
C GLU A 32 0.07 -2.30 11.37
N LEU A 33 0.38 -3.37 12.12
CA LEU A 33 -0.05 -3.52 13.50
C LEU A 33 1.11 -3.23 14.46
N SER A 34 0.85 -2.43 15.49
CA SER A 34 1.77 -2.16 16.60
C SER A 34 1.00 -2.25 17.91
N GLY A 35 1.03 -3.44 18.53
CA GLY A 35 0.22 -3.74 19.71
C GLY A 35 -1.27 -3.62 19.38
N ALA A 36 -1.99 -2.77 20.12
CA ALA A 36 -3.42 -2.52 19.90
C ALA A 36 -3.72 -1.43 18.85
N ARG A 37 -2.72 -0.95 18.10
CA ARG A 37 -2.89 0.08 17.05
C ARG A 37 -2.74 -0.54 15.67
N ALA A 38 -3.59 -0.10 14.75
CA ALA A 38 -3.49 -0.40 13.32
C ALA A 38 -3.28 0.90 12.54
N ARG A 39 -2.28 0.93 11.66
CA ARG A 39 -2.07 2.01 10.68
C ARG A 39 -2.47 1.50 9.30
N LEU A 40 -3.46 2.16 8.70
CA LEU A 40 -3.98 1.84 7.37
C LEU A 40 -3.45 2.84 6.34
N PHE A 41 -3.30 2.37 5.11
CA PHE A 41 -2.93 3.18 3.96
C PHE A 41 -3.88 2.89 2.80
N ALA A 42 -4.27 3.95 2.10
CA ALA A 42 -4.95 3.91 0.82
C ALA A 42 -4.34 5.01 -0.07
N GLY A 43 -4.41 4.83 -1.39
CA GLY A 43 -3.87 5.80 -2.33
C GLY A 43 -4.49 5.63 -3.70
N ALA A 44 -4.51 6.72 -4.46
CA ALA A 44 -5.09 6.79 -5.79
C ALA A 44 -4.02 7.11 -6.84
N GLY A 45 -4.21 6.60 -8.06
CA GLY A 45 -3.32 6.85 -9.20
C GLY A 45 -3.70 8.14 -9.91
N ILE A 46 -2.89 9.20 -9.77
CA ILE A 46 -3.21 10.51 -10.34
C ILE A 46 -2.78 10.63 -11.80
N VAL A 47 -3.71 11.05 -12.66
CA VAL A 47 -3.47 11.35 -14.08
C VAL A 47 -3.99 12.75 -14.45
N ARG A 48 -3.71 13.22 -15.68
CA ARG A 48 -4.09 14.58 -16.13
C ARG A 48 -5.59 14.89 -15.98
N GLY A 49 -6.45 13.88 -16.12
CA GLY A 49 -7.91 14.03 -16.02
C GLY A 49 -8.48 13.79 -14.61
N SER A 50 -7.64 13.55 -13.61
CA SER A 50 -8.07 13.29 -12.24
C SER A 50 -8.72 14.53 -11.61
N LEU A 51 -9.79 14.29 -10.85
CA LEU A 51 -10.48 15.31 -10.07
C LEU A 51 -10.18 15.08 -8.58
N PRO A 52 -9.57 16.02 -7.85
CA PRO A 52 -9.12 15.81 -6.47
C PRO A 52 -10.18 15.21 -5.53
N GLU A 53 -11.42 15.64 -5.67
CA GLU A 53 -12.57 15.16 -4.90
C GLU A 53 -12.91 13.69 -5.18
N THR A 54 -12.79 13.24 -6.44
CA THR A 54 -13.05 11.84 -6.81
C THR A 54 -11.96 10.91 -6.29
N GLU A 55 -10.70 11.34 -6.40
CA GLU A 55 -9.55 10.55 -5.93
C GLU A 55 -9.55 10.42 -4.39
N LEU A 56 -9.99 11.48 -3.68
CA LEU A 56 -10.16 11.41 -2.23
C LEU A 56 -11.27 10.41 -1.85
N GLU A 57 -12.39 10.42 -2.56
CA GLU A 57 -13.50 9.49 -2.34
C GLU A 57 -13.08 8.03 -2.58
N GLU A 58 -12.24 7.76 -3.58
CA GLU A 58 -11.72 6.41 -3.85
C GLU A 58 -10.94 5.82 -2.65
N THR A 59 -10.35 6.67 -1.82
CA THR A 59 -9.47 6.27 -0.70
C THR A 59 -10.14 6.25 0.67
N ARG A 60 -11.44 6.56 0.76
CA ARG A 60 -12.21 6.48 2.00
C ARG A 60 -12.44 5.05 2.46
#